data_AF-A0A7C7PUW2-F1
#
_entry.id   AF-A0A7C7PUW2-F1
#
_cell.length_a   1.000
_cell.length_b   1.000
_cell.length_c   1.000
_cell.angle_alpha   90.00
_cell.angle_beta   90.00
_cell.angle_gamma   90.00
#
_symmetry.space_group_name_H-M   'P 1'
#
loop_
_entity.id
_entity.type
_entity.pdbx_description
1 polymer ?
#
loop_
_entity_poly.entity_id
_entity_poly.type
_entity_poly.pdbx_seq_one_letter_code
_entity_poly.pdbx_strand_id
1 'polypeptide(L)'
;QLQCPLDHLRHLRVVGGGFIGLEMAENFKRRGMEVTVVEMLEQVLPPLDPEMAEMVQRALQLHGIELILCESVAEFTRHNGRLIARLESGREIPCDMVMLSTGVKPNLELAKSAGLEIGECGGIKVNEYMQTSDPDIYAVGDAVEVVHQVTGEHTLIPLAGPANRQARIAADNICGRNVKYKGSLGTCIVKVLKRQQQQLAPTRRHLSALVCHTRSATCIHPPTLHTILVHRQCPSKCSFHQMMVECSVHK
;
A
#
# COMPACT_ATOMS: atom_id res chain seq x y z
N GLN A 1 -1.18 28.81 19.53
CA GLN A 1 -1.73 27.44 19.45
C GLN A 1 -1.83 27.11 17.97
N LEU A 2 -1.11 26.09 17.47
CA LEU A 2 -1.24 25.66 16.09
C LEU A 2 -2.55 24.87 15.99
N GLN A 3 -3.60 25.50 15.47
CA GLN A 3 -4.86 24.82 15.12
C GLN A 3 -4.56 23.87 13.96
N CYS A 4 -5.03 22.63 14.06
CA CYS A 4 -4.93 21.71 12.95
C CYS A 4 -5.91 22.19 11.87
N PRO A 5 -5.49 22.36 10.60
CA PRO A 5 -6.40 22.80 9.53
C PRO A 5 -7.65 21.91 9.36
N LEU A 6 -7.64 20.71 9.93
CA LEU A 6 -8.72 19.73 9.83
C LEU A 6 -9.76 19.81 10.96
N ASP A 7 -9.57 20.67 11.97
CA ASP A 7 -10.42 20.71 13.18
C ASP A 7 -11.89 21.09 12.90
N HIS A 8 -12.15 21.74 11.75
CA HIS A 8 -13.49 22.12 11.32
C HIS A 8 -14.23 21.03 10.53
N LEU A 9 -13.52 19.97 10.10
CA LEU A 9 -14.08 18.90 9.29
C LEU A 9 -14.74 17.85 10.21
N ARG A 10 -15.91 17.35 9.81
CA ARG A 10 -16.66 16.37 10.59
C ARG A 10 -16.78 15.03 9.87
N HIS A 11 -16.91 15.04 8.55
CA HIS A 11 -17.21 13.84 7.76
C HIS A 11 -16.07 13.52 6.79
N LEU A 12 -15.49 12.34 6.96
CA LEU A 12 -14.50 11.75 6.05
C LEU A 12 -15.13 10.59 5.29
N ARG A 13 -14.98 10.60 3.97
CA ARG A 13 -15.25 9.42 3.12
C ARG A 13 -13.93 8.84 2.64
N VAL A 14 -13.68 7.59 2.98
CA VAL A 14 -12.54 6.83 2.47
C VAL A 14 -13.03 5.99 1.32
N VAL A 15 -12.40 6.10 0.16
CA VAL A 15 -12.70 5.30 -1.04
C VAL A 15 -11.62 4.23 -1.16
N GLY A 16 -11.99 2.98 -0.92
CA GLY A 16 -11.12 1.81 -0.85
C GLY A 16 -10.96 1.27 0.57
N GLY A 17 -11.29 -0.01 0.74
CA GLY A 17 -11.19 -0.83 1.95
C GLY A 17 -9.89 -1.63 2.05
N GLY A 18 -8.82 -1.18 1.38
CA GLY A 18 -7.48 -1.76 1.50
C GLY A 18 -6.73 -1.31 2.76
N PHE A 19 -5.47 -1.72 2.89
CA PHE A 19 -4.63 -1.44 4.08
C PHE A 19 -4.59 0.05 4.45
N ILE A 20 -4.24 0.90 3.48
CA ILE A 20 -4.08 2.35 3.67
C ILE A 20 -5.42 2.99 4.08
N GLY A 21 -6.51 2.60 3.41
CA GLY A 21 -7.85 3.10 3.66
C GLY A 21 -8.30 2.83 5.09
N LEU A 22 -8.12 1.60 5.57
CA LEU A 22 -8.53 1.21 6.92
C LEU A 22 -7.67 1.83 8.02
N GLU A 23 -6.35 1.95 7.82
CA GLU A 23 -5.48 2.61 8.80
C GLU A 23 -5.84 4.09 8.97
N MET A 24 -6.11 4.77 7.86
CA MET A 24 -6.54 6.17 7.90
C MET A 24 -7.94 6.31 8.47
N ALA A 25 -8.88 5.40 8.13
CA ALA A 25 -10.20 5.37 8.74
C ALA A 25 -10.11 5.27 10.27
N GLU A 26 -9.27 4.37 10.81
CA GLU A 26 -9.02 4.29 12.26
C GLU A 26 -8.45 5.62 12.80
N ASN A 27 -7.43 6.18 12.15
CA ASN A 27 -6.77 7.39 12.64
C ASN A 27 -7.71 8.60 12.69
N PHE A 28 -8.57 8.78 11.68
CA PHE A 28 -9.55 9.85 11.67
C PHE A 28 -10.73 9.58 12.61
N LYS A 29 -11.16 8.32 12.75
CA LYS A 29 -12.16 7.97 13.77
C LYS A 29 -11.67 8.28 15.18
N ARG A 30 -10.40 8.01 15.48
CA ARG A 30 -9.75 8.38 16.76
C ARG A 30 -9.68 9.89 17.00
N ARG A 31 -9.73 10.71 15.95
CA ARG A 31 -9.83 12.18 16.03
C ARG A 31 -11.26 12.68 16.17
N GLY A 32 -12.25 11.79 16.27
CA GLY A 32 -13.65 12.13 16.47
C GLY A 32 -14.41 12.47 15.19
N MET A 33 -13.86 12.16 14.01
CA MET A 33 -14.58 12.32 12.75
C MET A 33 -15.59 11.19 12.54
N GLU A 34 -16.65 11.50 11.81
CA GLU A 34 -17.55 10.52 11.21
C GLU A 34 -16.89 9.97 9.95
N VAL A 35 -16.60 8.67 9.95
CA VAL A 35 -15.88 8.01 8.87
C VAL A 35 -16.78 7.00 8.20
N THR A 36 -16.90 7.10 6.88
CA THR A 36 -17.51 6.07 6.03
C THR A 36 -16.46 5.55 5.06
N VAL A 37 -16.34 4.24 4.97
CA VAL A 37 -15.51 3.57 3.96
C VAL A 37 -16.43 3.06 2.85
N VAL A 38 -16.14 3.46 1.62
CA VAL A 38 -16.80 2.97 0.41
C VAL A 38 -15.84 2.00 -0.29
N GLU A 39 -16.27 0.77 -0.53
CA GLU A 39 -15.49 -0.27 -1.19
C GLU A 39 -16.34 -0.91 -2.29
N MET A 40 -15.73 -1.07 -3.47
CA MET A 40 -16.36 -1.63 -4.64
C MET A 40 -16.59 -3.13 -4.50
N LEU A 41 -15.73 -3.81 -3.74
CA LEU A 41 -15.82 -5.24 -3.49
C LEU A 41 -16.80 -5.56 -2.36
N GLU A 42 -17.15 -6.83 -2.25
CA GLU A 42 -18.04 -7.37 -1.22
C GLU A 42 -17.44 -7.38 0.19
N GLN A 43 -16.12 -7.14 0.28
CA GLN A 43 -15.39 -7.15 1.53
C GLN A 43 -14.26 -6.12 1.58
N VAL A 44 -13.86 -5.76 2.80
CA VAL A 44 -12.60 -5.05 3.05
C VAL A 44 -11.42 -6.04 3.09
N LEU A 45 -10.19 -5.53 2.89
CA LEU A 45 -8.97 -6.33 2.84
C LEU A 45 -9.11 -7.57 1.93
N PRO A 46 -9.19 -7.38 0.60
CA PRO A 46 -9.37 -8.48 -0.36
C PRO A 46 -8.37 -9.66 -0.26
N PRO A 47 -7.13 -9.49 0.24
CA PRO A 47 -6.23 -10.64 0.46
C PRO A 47 -6.71 -11.65 1.51
N LEU A 48 -7.71 -11.31 2.33
CA LEU A 48 -8.28 -12.20 3.35
C LEU A 48 -9.41 -13.05 2.79
N ASP A 49 -9.58 -14.25 3.35
CA ASP A 49 -10.78 -15.05 3.11
C ASP A 49 -12.03 -14.35 3.70
N PRO A 50 -13.22 -14.54 3.10
CA PRO A 50 -14.44 -13.82 3.48
C PRO A 50 -14.79 -13.90 4.97
N GLU A 51 -14.63 -15.06 5.61
CA GLU A 51 -14.90 -15.25 7.04
C GLU A 51 -13.95 -14.44 7.94
N MET A 52 -12.71 -14.21 7.48
CA MET A 52 -11.74 -13.39 8.19
C MET A 52 -12.04 -11.90 7.99
N ALA A 53 -12.40 -11.50 6.77
CA ALA A 53 -12.80 -10.13 6.45
C ALA A 53 -14.07 -9.72 7.21
N GLU A 54 -15.04 -10.63 7.37
CA GLU A 54 -16.27 -10.38 8.13
C GLU A 54 -15.96 -10.00 9.59
N MET A 55 -14.99 -10.67 10.23
CA MET A 55 -14.56 -10.31 11.59
C MET A 55 -14.04 -8.88 11.67
N VAL A 56 -13.29 -8.43 10.65
CA VAL A 56 -12.76 -7.07 10.54
C VAL A 56 -13.90 -6.07 10.30
N GLN A 57 -14.83 -6.38 9.41
CA GLN A 57 -16.00 -5.53 9.11
C GLN A 57 -16.84 -5.27 10.35
N ARG A 58 -17.16 -6.33 11.10
CA ARG A 58 -17.90 -6.22 12.37
C ARG A 58 -17.13 -5.35 13.37
N ALA A 59 -15.80 -5.51 13.46
CA ALA A 59 -14.99 -4.67 14.35
C ALA A 59 -15.01 -3.19 13.95
N LEU A 60 -14.93 -2.86 12.66
CA LEU A 60 -15.04 -1.50 12.14
C LEU A 60 -16.40 -0.86 12.47
N GLN A 61 -17.48 -1.58 12.20
CA GLN A 61 -18.85 -1.13 12.49
C GLN A 61 -19.08 -0.92 13.98
N LEU A 62 -18.60 -1.81 14.84
CA LEU A 62 -18.66 -1.66 16.30
C LEU A 62 -17.94 -0.42 16.82
N HIS A 63 -16.93 0.07 16.09
CA HIS A 63 -16.23 1.32 16.42
C HIS A 63 -16.84 2.54 15.73
N GLY A 64 -18.03 2.40 15.12
CA GLY A 64 -18.76 3.49 14.49
C GLY A 64 -18.16 3.98 13.17
N ILE A 65 -17.45 3.10 12.46
CA ILE A 65 -17.06 3.32 11.06
C ILE A 65 -18.15 2.71 10.18
N GLU A 66 -18.81 3.53 9.36
CA GLU A 66 -19.80 3.06 8.40
C GLU A 66 -19.08 2.39 7.23
N LEU A 67 -19.60 1.24 6.77
CA LEU A 67 -19.09 0.53 5.61
C LEU A 67 -20.17 0.48 4.54
N ILE A 68 -19.81 0.87 3.32
CA ILE A 68 -20.63 0.76 2.12
C ILE A 68 -19.84 -0.12 1.16
N LEU A 69 -20.24 -1.39 1.08
CA LEU A 69 -19.60 -2.40 0.24
C LEU A 69 -20.39 -2.58 -1.05
N CYS A 70 -19.80 -3.24 -2.06
CA CYS A 70 -20.38 -3.41 -3.39
C CYS A 70 -20.75 -2.09 -4.09
N GLU A 71 -20.05 -1.00 -3.76
CA GLU A 71 -20.35 0.34 -4.27
C GLU A 71 -19.09 1.09 -4.66
N SER A 72 -19.14 1.82 -5.77
CA SER A 72 -18.06 2.70 -6.21
C SER A 72 -18.51 4.15 -6.19
N VAL A 73 -17.55 5.07 -5.99
CA VAL A 73 -17.82 6.49 -6.17
C VAL A 73 -17.69 6.83 -7.66
N ALA A 74 -18.78 7.28 -8.27
CA ALA A 74 -18.82 7.66 -9.67
C ALA A 74 -18.28 9.09 -9.88
N GLU A 75 -18.61 10.02 -8.99
CA GLU A 75 -18.15 11.40 -9.09
C GLU A 75 -18.12 12.15 -7.76
N PHE A 76 -17.40 13.28 -7.78
CA PHE A 76 -17.39 14.26 -6.69
C PHE A 76 -17.88 15.60 -7.21
N THR A 77 -18.91 16.15 -6.59
CA THR A 77 -19.47 17.47 -6.92
C THR A 77 -19.41 18.40 -5.72
N ARG A 78 -19.39 19.70 -6.00
CA ARG A 78 -19.45 20.74 -4.97
C ARG A 78 -20.71 21.57 -5.19
N HIS A 79 -21.65 21.48 -4.26
CA HIS A 79 -22.90 22.24 -4.26
C HIS A 79 -22.96 23.16 -3.05
N ASN A 80 -23.10 24.47 -3.28
CA ASN A 80 -23.15 25.50 -2.23
C ASN A 80 -21.99 25.40 -1.21
N GLY A 81 -20.79 25.06 -1.68
CA GLY A 81 -19.61 24.90 -0.83
C GLY A 81 -19.51 23.57 -0.08
N ARG A 82 -20.47 22.66 -0.21
CA ARG A 82 -20.43 21.30 0.36
C ARG A 82 -19.97 20.29 -0.68
N LEU A 83 -19.06 19.39 -0.30
CA LEU A 83 -18.60 18.30 -1.16
C LEU A 83 -19.58 17.13 -1.06
N ILE A 84 -19.92 16.53 -2.19
CA ILE A 84 -20.82 15.38 -2.30
C ILE A 84 -20.10 14.31 -3.12
N ALA A 85 -20.05 13.09 -2.60
CA ALA A 85 -19.63 11.91 -3.35
C ALA A 85 -20.89 11.20 -3.85
N ARG A 86 -21.05 11.08 -5.17
CA ARG A 86 -22.15 10.31 -5.76
C ARG A 86 -21.66 8.90 -6.06
N LEU A 87 -22.37 7.90 -5.53
CA LEU A 87 -22.10 6.49 -5.80
C LEU A 87 -22.67 6.08 -7.17
N GLU A 88 -22.19 4.95 -7.70
CA GLU A 88 -22.71 4.34 -8.94
C GLU A 88 -24.21 4.03 -8.86
N SER A 89 -24.72 3.66 -7.68
CA SER A 89 -26.17 3.51 -7.46
C SER A 89 -26.99 4.81 -7.52
N GLY A 90 -26.32 5.96 -7.64
CA GLY A 90 -26.94 7.28 -7.56
C GLY A 90 -27.12 7.81 -6.14
N ARG A 91 -26.76 7.03 -5.09
CA ARG A 91 -26.74 7.51 -3.70
C ARG A 91 -25.75 8.66 -3.56
N GLU A 92 -26.20 9.79 -3.03
CA GLU A 92 -25.35 10.93 -2.73
C GLU A 92 -24.96 10.94 -1.25
N ILE A 93 -23.66 11.08 -0.99
CA ILE A 93 -23.11 11.09 0.36
C ILE A 93 -22.34 12.40 0.58
N PRO A 94 -22.89 13.32 1.39
CA PRO A 94 -22.18 14.54 1.71
C PRO A 94 -20.94 14.26 2.55
N CYS A 95 -19.90 15.06 2.34
CA CYS A 95 -18.65 14.96 3.07
C CYS A 95 -17.91 16.29 3.14
N ASP A 96 -16.97 16.38 4.07
CA ASP A 96 -16.08 17.54 4.19
C ASP A 96 -14.71 17.23 3.59
N MET A 97 -14.33 15.95 3.61
CA MET A 97 -13.10 15.42 3.04
C MET A 97 -13.32 14.05 2.43
N VAL A 98 -12.59 13.78 1.34
CA VAL A 98 -12.50 12.48 0.71
C VAL A 98 -11.04 12.03 0.72
N MET A 99 -10.80 10.76 1.04
CA MET A 99 -9.50 10.12 0.92
C MET A 99 -9.58 8.99 -0.10
N LEU A 100 -8.81 9.10 -1.18
CA LEU A 100 -8.72 8.06 -2.21
C LEU A 100 -7.62 7.05 -1.81
N SER A 101 -8.00 5.78 -1.70
CA SER A 101 -7.15 4.65 -1.34
C SER A 101 -7.51 3.41 -2.18
N THR A 102 -7.68 3.59 -3.49
CA THR A 102 -8.12 2.56 -4.44
C THR A 102 -6.97 1.72 -5.02
N GLY A 103 -5.87 1.60 -4.28
CA GLY A 103 -4.65 0.92 -4.73
C GLY A 103 -3.65 1.84 -5.43
N VAL A 104 -2.49 1.27 -5.74
CA VAL A 104 -1.36 1.96 -6.39
C VAL A 104 -1.08 1.31 -7.75
N LYS A 105 -0.59 2.12 -8.70
CA LYS A 105 -0.13 1.64 -10.00
C LYS A 105 1.35 1.97 -10.17
N PRO A 106 2.15 1.07 -10.76
CA PRO A 106 3.54 1.35 -11.10
C PRO A 106 3.67 2.64 -11.91
N ASN A 107 4.61 3.52 -11.54
CA ASN A 107 4.96 4.67 -12.37
C ASN A 107 5.96 4.23 -13.45
N LEU A 108 5.48 4.11 -14.69
CA LEU A 108 6.23 3.53 -15.80
C LEU A 108 6.64 4.54 -16.87
N GLU A 109 6.39 5.83 -16.68
CA GLU A 109 6.64 6.85 -17.70
C GLU A 109 8.09 6.83 -18.17
N LEU A 110 9.04 6.88 -17.23
CA LEU A 110 10.46 6.84 -17.51
C LEU A 110 10.87 5.53 -18.20
N ALA A 111 10.42 4.39 -17.68
CA ALA A 111 10.77 3.08 -18.23
C ALA A 111 10.29 2.90 -19.67
N LYS A 112 9.05 3.32 -19.96
CA LYS A 112 8.49 3.30 -21.32
C LYS A 112 9.22 4.25 -22.26
N SER A 113 9.54 5.46 -21.79
CA SER A 113 10.29 6.43 -22.61
C SER A 113 11.70 5.95 -22.93
N ALA A 114 12.31 5.16 -22.04
CA ALA A 114 13.62 4.53 -22.24
C ALA A 114 13.56 3.22 -23.05
N GLY A 115 12.37 2.77 -23.49
CA GLY A 115 12.20 1.55 -24.27
C GLY A 115 12.38 0.25 -23.48
N LEU A 116 12.23 0.29 -22.14
CA LEU A 116 12.33 -0.91 -21.30
C LEU A 116 11.11 -1.81 -21.44
N GLU A 117 11.32 -3.12 -21.34
CA GLU A 117 10.23 -4.10 -21.34
C GLU A 117 9.30 -3.91 -20.13
N ILE A 118 8.01 -3.80 -20.41
CA ILE A 118 6.94 -3.84 -19.40
C ILE A 118 6.30 -5.21 -19.48
N GLY A 119 6.19 -5.88 -18.34
CA GLY A 119 5.59 -7.21 -18.30
C GLY A 119 4.08 -7.19 -18.27
N GLU A 120 3.49 -8.38 -18.35
CA GLU A 120 2.05 -8.59 -18.51
C GLU A 120 1.24 -8.11 -17.29
N CYS A 121 1.87 -8.10 -16.10
CA CYS A 121 1.25 -7.58 -14.88
C CYS A 121 1.26 -6.06 -14.80
N GLY A 122 1.84 -5.36 -15.78
CA GLY A 122 1.90 -3.90 -15.82
C GLY A 122 2.97 -3.30 -14.91
N GLY A 123 4.04 -4.04 -14.62
CA GLY A 123 5.27 -3.56 -13.98
C GLY A 123 6.47 -3.60 -14.92
N ILE A 124 7.58 -2.94 -14.58
CA ILE A 124 8.85 -3.08 -15.29
C ILE A 124 9.29 -4.54 -15.16
N LYS A 125 9.53 -5.20 -16.30
CA LYS A 125 10.00 -6.59 -16.32
C LYS A 125 11.46 -6.64 -15.91
N VAL A 126 11.76 -7.47 -14.92
CA VAL A 126 13.12 -7.69 -14.43
C VAL A 126 13.43 -9.18 -14.35
N ASN A 127 14.72 -9.51 -14.50
CA ASN A 127 15.20 -10.87 -14.26
C ASN A 127 15.39 -11.15 -12.75
N GLU A 128 15.84 -12.36 -12.41
CA GLU A 128 16.11 -12.77 -11.02
C GLU A 128 17.23 -11.95 -10.33
N TYR A 129 17.98 -11.14 -11.07
CA TYR A 129 19.03 -10.24 -10.56
C TYR A 129 18.58 -8.79 -10.44
N MET A 130 17.28 -8.50 -10.64
CA MET A 130 16.67 -7.17 -10.65
C MET A 130 17.13 -6.27 -11.82
N GLN A 131 17.68 -6.87 -12.88
CA GLN A 131 18.05 -6.17 -14.11
C GLN A 131 16.86 -6.08 -15.05
N THR A 132 16.73 -4.96 -15.75
CA THR A 132 15.72 -4.75 -16.79
C THR A 132 16.17 -5.38 -18.12
N SER A 133 15.44 -5.11 -19.22
CA SER A 133 15.85 -5.47 -20.57
C SER A 133 17.14 -4.79 -21.02
N ASP A 134 17.46 -3.62 -20.44
CA ASP A 134 18.77 -2.99 -20.57
C ASP A 134 19.71 -3.48 -19.45
N PRO A 135 20.88 -4.07 -19.78
CA PRO A 135 21.79 -4.65 -18.79
C PRO A 135 22.43 -3.63 -17.84
N ASP A 136 22.42 -2.34 -18.20
CA ASP A 136 22.96 -1.25 -17.38
C ASP A 136 21.89 -0.59 -16.49
N ILE A 137 20.62 -0.97 -16.64
CA ILE A 137 19.49 -0.44 -15.89
C ILE A 137 18.89 -1.52 -14.99
N TYR A 138 18.77 -1.19 -13.71
CA TYR A 138 18.11 -2.00 -12.68
C TYR A 138 16.83 -1.32 -12.21
N ALA A 139 15.83 -2.12 -11.85
CA ALA A 139 14.58 -1.63 -11.30
C ALA A 139 14.20 -2.46 -10.07
N VAL A 140 13.61 -1.80 -9.07
CA VAL A 140 13.22 -2.42 -7.78
C VAL A 140 11.95 -1.75 -7.24
N GLY A 141 11.33 -2.38 -6.24
CA GLY A 141 10.19 -1.85 -5.49
C GLY A 141 8.87 -1.96 -6.26
N ASP A 142 7.96 -1.04 -5.96
CA ASP A 142 6.58 -1.07 -6.46
C ASP A 142 6.46 -0.88 -7.98
N ALA A 143 7.55 -0.51 -8.65
CA ALA A 143 7.60 -0.33 -10.10
C ALA A 143 7.78 -1.64 -10.88
N VAL A 144 8.30 -2.70 -10.24
CA VAL A 144 8.61 -3.96 -10.91
C VAL A 144 7.55 -5.02 -10.69
N GLU A 145 7.41 -5.92 -11.66
CA GLU A 145 6.74 -7.19 -11.43
C GLU A 145 7.73 -8.21 -10.84
N VAL A 146 7.22 -9.07 -9.96
CA VAL A 146 8.01 -10.09 -9.26
C VAL A 146 7.34 -11.44 -9.35
N VAL A 147 8.13 -12.50 -9.22
CA VAL A 147 7.60 -13.86 -9.14
C VAL A 147 6.98 -14.10 -7.76
N HIS A 148 5.73 -14.55 -7.74
CA HIS A 148 5.07 -15.03 -6.53
C HIS A 148 5.59 -16.43 -6.17
N GLN A 149 6.11 -16.60 -4.96
CA GLN A 149 6.86 -17.82 -4.59
C GLN A 149 6.01 -19.10 -4.58
N VAL A 150 4.70 -18.99 -4.41
CA VAL A 150 3.81 -20.16 -4.35
C VAL A 150 3.33 -20.57 -5.73
N THR A 151 2.95 -19.59 -6.56
CA THR A 151 2.33 -19.86 -7.87
C THR A 151 3.35 -19.92 -9.00
N GLY A 152 4.53 -19.30 -8.82
CA GLY A 152 5.52 -19.14 -9.90
C GLY A 152 5.17 -18.07 -10.92
N GLU A 153 3.99 -17.47 -10.81
CA GLU A 153 3.49 -16.43 -11.71
C GLU A 153 4.07 -15.05 -11.38
N HIS A 154 4.16 -14.19 -12.39
CA HIS A 154 4.47 -12.78 -12.21
C HIS A 154 3.30 -12.06 -11.51
N THR A 155 3.60 -11.08 -10.66
CA THR A 155 2.61 -10.30 -9.93
C THR A 155 3.19 -8.96 -9.44
N LEU A 156 2.32 -8.05 -9.00
CA LEU A 156 2.68 -6.80 -8.35
C LEU A 156 2.49 -6.92 -6.83
N ILE A 157 3.57 -6.74 -6.07
CA ILE A 157 3.53 -6.77 -4.60
C ILE A 157 4.16 -5.47 -4.07
N PRO A 158 3.37 -4.38 -3.97
CA PRO A 158 3.86 -3.08 -3.53
C PRO A 158 4.03 -3.06 -2.00
N LEU A 159 5.13 -3.63 -1.51
CA LEU A 159 5.46 -3.75 -0.09
C LEU A 159 6.91 -3.34 0.19
N ALA A 160 7.11 -2.60 1.29
CA ALA A 160 8.41 -2.05 1.65
C ALA A 160 9.49 -3.12 1.96
N GLY A 161 9.09 -4.26 2.55
CA GLY A 161 10.02 -5.36 2.86
C GLY A 161 10.69 -5.96 1.61
N PRO A 162 9.91 -6.40 0.61
CA PRO A 162 10.40 -6.73 -0.73
C PRO A 162 11.27 -5.64 -1.34
N ALA A 163 10.81 -4.39 -1.39
CA ALA A 163 11.55 -3.28 -2.00
C ALA A 163 12.97 -3.11 -1.42
N ASN A 164 13.10 -3.12 -0.08
CA ASN A 164 14.40 -3.02 0.58
C ASN A 164 15.34 -4.19 0.25
N ARG A 165 14.81 -5.42 0.17
CA ARG A 165 15.61 -6.60 -0.20
C ARG A 165 16.04 -6.54 -1.66
N GLN A 166 15.14 -6.12 -2.56
CA GLN A 166 15.43 -5.96 -3.98
C GLN A 166 16.51 -4.89 -4.20
N ALA A 167 16.42 -3.74 -3.52
CA ALA A 167 17.42 -2.68 -3.60
C ALA A 167 18.82 -3.17 -3.21
N ARG A 168 18.92 -3.93 -2.10
CA ARG A 168 20.19 -4.54 -1.70
C ARG A 168 20.73 -5.51 -2.74
N ILE A 169 19.86 -6.36 -3.29
CA ILE A 169 20.23 -7.34 -4.33
C ILE A 169 20.69 -6.64 -5.61
N ALA A 170 19.98 -5.60 -6.05
CA ALA A 170 20.38 -4.79 -7.20
C ALA A 170 21.78 -4.18 -6.98
N ALA A 171 22.04 -3.60 -5.80
CA ALA A 171 23.36 -3.06 -5.47
C ALA A 171 24.46 -4.14 -5.47
N ASP A 172 24.19 -5.32 -4.90
CA ASP A 172 25.11 -6.46 -4.93
C ASP A 172 25.41 -6.90 -6.38
N ASN A 173 24.40 -6.92 -7.26
CA ASN A 173 24.54 -7.31 -8.67
C ASN A 173 25.22 -6.26 -9.52
N ILE A 174 24.99 -4.97 -9.27
CA ILE A 174 25.76 -3.87 -9.85
C ILE A 174 27.25 -4.05 -9.53
N CYS A 175 27.57 -4.54 -8.33
CA CYS A 175 28.93 -4.87 -7.88
C CYS A 175 29.45 -6.25 -8.33
N GLY A 176 28.71 -6.99 -9.17
CA GLY A 176 29.15 -8.27 -9.73
C GLY A 176 29.02 -9.48 -8.79
N ARG A 177 28.18 -9.42 -7.75
CA ARG A 177 28.03 -10.50 -6.76
C ARG A 177 27.03 -11.61 -7.13
N ASN A 178 26.30 -11.47 -8.24
CA ASN A 178 25.37 -12.47 -8.79
C ASN A 178 24.39 -13.07 -7.76
N VAL A 179 23.74 -12.20 -6.98
CA VAL A 179 22.73 -12.55 -5.99
C VAL A 179 21.35 -12.60 -6.62
N LYS A 180 20.65 -13.72 -6.45
CA LYS A 180 19.30 -13.94 -6.99
C LYS A 180 18.21 -13.51 -6.01
N TYR A 181 17.20 -12.82 -6.51
CA TYR A 181 15.94 -12.58 -5.83
C TYR A 181 15.03 -13.79 -5.96
N LYS A 182 14.57 -14.32 -4.83
CA LYS A 182 13.78 -15.56 -4.78
C LYS A 182 12.29 -15.35 -5.03
N GLY A 183 11.85 -14.13 -5.33
CA GLY A 183 10.43 -13.78 -5.38
C GLY A 183 9.85 -13.30 -4.04
N SER A 184 8.54 -13.11 -4.00
CA SER A 184 7.79 -12.66 -2.82
C SER A 184 6.56 -13.52 -2.52
N LEU A 185 6.19 -13.62 -1.24
CA LEU A 185 4.97 -14.31 -0.77
C LEU A 185 3.77 -13.37 -0.60
N GLY A 186 3.98 -12.05 -0.67
CA GLY A 186 2.92 -11.08 -0.37
C GLY A 186 2.56 -10.99 1.11
N THR A 187 3.45 -11.44 2.03
CA THR A 187 3.21 -11.38 3.47
C THR A 187 2.94 -9.94 3.92
N CYS A 188 1.74 -9.73 4.47
CA CYS A 188 1.28 -8.44 4.93
C CYS A 188 0.58 -8.56 6.28
N ILE A 189 0.60 -7.46 7.03
CA ILE A 189 -0.05 -7.34 8.32
C ILE A 189 -0.58 -5.91 8.43
N VAL A 190 -1.80 -5.78 8.93
CA VAL A 190 -2.41 -4.47 9.18
C VAL A 190 -3.01 -4.45 10.55
N LYS A 191 -2.87 -3.31 11.21
CA LYS A 191 -3.58 -3.06 12.46
C LYS A 191 -4.92 -2.42 12.12
N VAL A 192 -6.00 -3.12 12.47
CA VAL A 192 -7.35 -2.57 12.36
C VAL A 192 -7.94 -2.47 13.77
N LEU A 193 -7.96 -1.23 14.29
CA LEU A 193 -8.52 -0.85 15.58
C LEU A 193 -7.80 -1.47 16.80
N LYS A 194 -7.90 -0.80 17.95
CA LYS A 194 -7.63 -1.44 19.25
C LYS A 194 -8.95 -1.94 19.79
N ARG A 195 -9.02 -3.20 20.21
CA ARG A 195 -10.20 -3.74 20.90
C ARG A 195 -10.50 -2.87 22.13
N GLN A 196 -11.69 -2.28 22.22
CA GLN A 196 -12.13 -1.68 23.48
C GLN A 196 -12.15 -2.78 24.55
N GLN A 197 -11.43 -2.58 25.64
CA GLN A 197 -11.58 -3.36 26.86
C GLN A 197 -12.93 -3.02 27.49
N GLN A 198 -14.02 -3.56 26.95
CA GLN A 198 -15.21 -3.78 27.76
C GLN A 198 -14.90 -4.98 28.67
N GLN A 199 -14.96 -4.76 29.97
CA GLN A 199 -14.84 -5.81 30.99
C GLN A 199 -15.91 -6.88 30.77
N LEU A 200 -15.58 -7.90 29.99
CA LEU A 200 -16.18 -9.22 30.10
C LEU A 200 -15.05 -10.23 30.32
N ALA A 201 -15.32 -11.17 31.22
CA ALA A 201 -14.43 -12.13 31.84
C ALA A 201 -13.36 -12.78 30.91
N PRO A 202 -12.19 -13.19 31.46
CA PRO A 202 -11.04 -13.56 30.66
C PRO A 202 -11.22 -14.93 30.00
N THR A 203 -11.51 -14.94 28.70
CA THR A 203 -11.38 -16.14 27.87
C THR A 203 -10.16 -15.98 26.95
N ARG A 204 -9.25 -16.96 27.04
CA ARG A 204 -7.84 -17.02 26.56
C ARG A 204 -7.57 -16.86 25.05
N ARG A 205 -8.12 -15.87 24.35
CA ARG A 205 -7.69 -15.57 22.97
C ARG A 205 -7.61 -14.06 22.71
N HIS A 206 -6.42 -13.51 22.99
CA HIS A 206 -6.03 -12.16 22.63
C HIS A 206 -5.37 -12.18 21.24
N LEU A 207 -6.00 -11.56 20.24
CA LEU A 207 -5.38 -11.31 18.93
C LEU A 207 -5.61 -9.83 18.58
N SER A 208 -4.53 -9.07 18.44
CA SER A 208 -4.53 -7.64 18.10
C SER A 208 -3.72 -7.32 16.83
N ALA A 209 -3.54 -8.31 15.95
CA ALA A 209 -2.99 -8.13 14.62
C ALA A 209 -3.54 -9.26 13.73
N LEU A 210 -4.08 -8.90 12.57
CA LEU A 210 -4.50 -9.89 11.59
C LEU A 210 -3.32 -10.10 10.63
N VAL A 211 -2.66 -11.25 10.76
CA VAL A 211 -1.64 -11.69 9.82
C VAL A 211 -2.35 -12.48 8.74
N CYS A 212 -2.31 -11.98 7.51
CA CYS A 212 -2.77 -12.74 6.35
C CYS A 212 -1.77 -13.89 6.14
N HIS A 213 -2.16 -15.10 6.53
CA HIS A 213 -1.32 -16.29 6.44
C HIS A 213 -1.58 -17.02 5.13
N THR A 214 -0.78 -16.75 4.10
CA THR A 214 -0.44 -17.81 3.14
C THR A 214 0.67 -18.65 3.77
N ARG A 215 0.28 -19.62 4.62
CA ARG A 215 1.10 -20.60 5.36
C ARG A 215 2.62 -20.32 5.42
N SER A 216 3.10 -19.69 6.50
CA SER A 216 4.33 -20.00 7.29
C SER A 216 5.00 -18.75 7.89
N ALA A 217 5.56 -18.92 9.09
CA ALA A 217 5.95 -17.87 10.05
C ALA A 217 7.25 -17.14 9.70
N THR A 218 7.36 -15.83 9.98
CA THR A 218 8.67 -15.19 10.21
C THR A 218 8.63 -13.87 11.00
N CYS A 219 9.74 -13.62 11.72
CA CYS A 219 10.05 -12.57 12.68
C CYS A 219 10.10 -11.14 12.14
N ILE A 220 9.83 -10.17 13.03
CA ILE A 220 9.72 -8.72 12.76
C ILE A 220 11.05 -8.02 13.07
N HIS A 221 11.53 -7.17 12.15
CA HIS A 221 12.57 -6.16 12.42
C HIS A 221 12.17 -4.82 11.74
N PRO A 222 12.48 -3.65 12.33
CA PRO A 222 11.85 -2.38 11.97
C PRO A 222 12.46 -1.75 10.68
N PRO A 223 11.65 -1.05 9.85
CA PRO A 223 12.11 -0.46 8.59
C PRO A 223 12.31 1.06 8.64
N THR A 224 13.17 1.55 7.74
CA THR A 224 13.15 2.91 7.17
C THR A 224 13.19 2.80 5.63
N LEU A 225 12.52 3.72 4.93
CA LEU A 225 12.15 3.68 3.51
C LEU A 225 13.12 4.46 2.61
N HIS A 226 13.23 4.10 1.32
CA HIS A 226 13.28 4.97 0.11
C HIS A 226 13.42 4.13 -1.19
N THR A 227 12.90 4.66 -2.32
CA THR A 227 13.09 4.12 -3.69
C THR A 227 14.39 4.66 -4.27
N ILE A 228 15.23 3.80 -4.86
CA ILE A 228 16.51 4.20 -5.48
C ILE A 228 16.58 3.58 -6.88
N LEU A 229 16.69 4.45 -7.90
CA LEU A 229 17.15 4.08 -9.24
C LEU A 229 18.66 4.33 -9.27
N VAL A 230 19.46 3.30 -9.60
CA VAL A 230 20.93 3.42 -9.68
C VAL A 230 21.36 3.18 -11.12
N HIS A 231 21.97 4.21 -11.73
CA HIS A 231 22.59 4.12 -13.05
C HIS A 231 24.05 3.66 -12.91
N ARG A 232 24.47 2.71 -13.75
CA ARG A 232 25.81 2.13 -13.71
C ARG A 232 26.83 2.98 -14.47
N GLN A 233 27.20 4.16 -13.96
CA GLN A 233 28.39 4.87 -14.44
C GLN A 233 29.16 5.55 -13.30
N CYS A 234 30.23 4.91 -12.83
CA CYS A 234 31.47 5.60 -12.42
C CYS A 234 32.63 4.59 -12.28
N PRO A 235 33.63 4.60 -13.18
CA PRO A 235 34.86 3.86 -12.98
C PRO A 235 35.83 4.71 -12.15
N SER A 236 36.40 4.10 -11.12
CA SER A 236 37.48 4.57 -10.24
C SER A 236 37.10 5.35 -8.96
N LYS A 237 37.36 4.69 -7.82
CA LYS A 237 37.55 5.20 -6.46
C LYS A 237 36.55 6.26 -5.96
N CYS A 238 35.45 5.82 -5.35
CA CYS A 238 34.74 6.62 -4.36
C CYS A 238 34.41 5.78 -3.12
N SER A 239 34.99 6.21 -2.00
CA SER A 239 34.69 5.73 -0.64
C SER A 239 33.22 5.97 -0.35
N PHE A 240 32.52 4.93 0.12
CA PHE A 240 31.10 5.01 0.51
C PHE A 240 30.89 6.06 1.61
N HIS A 241 30.36 7.23 1.24
CA HIS A 241 29.61 8.14 2.10
C HIS A 241 28.45 8.70 1.27
N GLN A 242 27.22 8.40 1.71
CA GLN A 242 25.93 8.97 1.28
C GLN A 242 25.84 9.52 -0.16
N MET A 243 25.35 8.70 -1.10
CA MET A 243 24.61 9.21 -2.26
C MET A 243 23.13 9.27 -1.88
N MET A 244 22.69 10.42 -1.35
CA MET A 244 21.30 10.86 -1.45
C MET A 244 21.17 11.60 -2.78
N VAL A 245 20.27 11.16 -3.66
CA VAL A 245 19.88 11.95 -4.83
C VAL A 245 18.63 12.73 -4.44
N GLU A 246 18.79 14.03 -4.21
CA GLU A 246 17.68 14.98 -4.13
C GLU A 246 17.07 15.16 -5.53
N CYS A 247 15.81 14.82 -5.70
CA CYS A 247 15.02 15.31 -6.83
C CYS A 247 14.40 16.65 -6.39
N SER A 248 15.05 17.75 -6.76
CA SER A 248 14.51 19.10 -6.58
C SER A 248 13.24 19.26 -7.43
N VAL A 249 12.09 19.40 -6.77
CA VAL A 249 10.88 19.94 -7.40
C VAL A 249 11.14 21.43 -7.63
N HIS A 250 11.35 21.84 -8.87
CA HIS A 250 11.23 23.23 -9.27
C HIS A 250 9.83 23.49 -9.83
N LYS A 251 9.24 24.53 -9.23
CA LYS A 251 7.99 25.28 -9.49
C LYS A 251 7.18 24.93 -10.73
#